data_AF-A0A960HPU4-F1
#
_entry.id   AF-A0A960HPU4-F1
#
_cell.length_a   1.000
_cell.length_b   1.000
_cell.length_c   1.000
_cell.angle_alpha   90.00
_cell.angle_beta   90.00
_cell.angle_gamma   90.00
#
_symmetry.space_group_name_H-M   'P 1'
#
loop_
_entity.id
_entity.type
_entity.pdbx_description
1 polymer ?
#
loop_
_entity_poly.entity_id
_entity_poly.type
_entity_poly.pdbx_seq_one_letter_code
_entity_poly.pdbx_strand_id
1 'polypeptide(L)'
;MADEATPAEPVGEVIGFDHLVLRCDDVETTLAWYLDVLGLAPVRVDEWRAGEAPFPSIRVDEGTIIDLVGGGGFVPEGPGRLDHLCLVLAPGTDLDAIAARDDLDVLEGPVGR
;
A
#
# COMPACT_ATOMS: atom_id res chain seq x y z
N MET A 1 -27.09 18.68 -27.58
CA MET A 1 -27.55 18.70 -26.19
C MET A 1 -27.26 17.32 -25.64
N ALA A 2 -26.14 17.15 -24.93
CA ALA A 2 -25.85 15.89 -24.28
C ALA A 2 -26.80 15.75 -23.09
N ASP A 3 -27.45 14.60 -22.99
CA ASP A 3 -28.31 14.21 -21.89
C ASP A 3 -27.43 14.05 -20.64
N GLU A 4 -27.53 14.99 -19.71
CA GLU A 4 -26.79 14.97 -18.45
C GLU A 4 -27.48 13.95 -17.55
N ALA A 5 -26.98 12.71 -17.57
CA ALA A 5 -27.51 11.64 -16.75
C ALA A 5 -27.47 12.07 -15.29
N THR A 6 -28.65 12.16 -14.66
CA THR A 6 -28.77 12.42 -13.22
C THR A 6 -27.95 11.38 -12.46
N PRO A 7 -27.02 11.78 -11.56
CA PRO A 7 -26.27 10.83 -10.75
C PRO A 7 -27.24 9.96 -9.95
N ALA A 8 -27.03 8.65 -9.99
CA ALA A 8 -27.79 7.73 -9.16
C ALA A 8 -27.55 8.04 -7.67
N GLU A 9 -28.60 7.93 -6.86
CA GLU A 9 -28.50 8.09 -5.40
C GLU A 9 -27.52 7.05 -4.81
N PRO A 10 -26.64 7.43 -3.87
CA PRO A 10 -25.69 6.51 -3.26
C PRO A 10 -26.41 5.39 -2.49
N VAL A 11 -25.99 4.15 -2.72
CA VAL A 11 -26.59 2.94 -2.14
C VAL A 11 -26.00 2.51 -0.80
N GLY A 12 -25.02 3.24 -0.27
CA GLY A 12 -24.36 2.94 1.00
C GLY A 12 -23.42 4.04 1.47
N GLU A 13 -23.03 3.95 2.75
CA GLU A 13 -22.07 4.83 3.41
C GLU A 13 -20.72 4.11 3.54
N VAL A 14 -19.64 4.78 3.11
CA VAL A 14 -18.26 4.32 3.31
C VAL A 14 -17.73 4.96 4.60
N ILE A 15 -17.31 4.13 5.56
CA ILE A 15 -16.87 4.58 6.89
C ILE A 15 -15.37 4.42 7.13
N GLY A 16 -14.63 3.87 6.16
CA GLY A 16 -13.21 3.58 6.31
C GLY A 16 -12.57 3.02 5.04
N PHE A 17 -11.26 2.80 5.12
CA PHE A 17 -10.45 2.21 4.06
C PHE A 17 -9.86 0.89 4.56
N ASP A 18 -10.30 -0.24 3.99
CA ASP A 18 -9.96 -1.57 4.51
C ASP A 18 -8.59 -2.04 4.00
N HIS A 19 -8.37 -1.99 2.68
CA HIS A 19 -7.10 -2.41 2.11
C HIS A 19 -6.78 -1.78 0.76
N LEU A 20 -5.48 -1.79 0.43
CA LEU A 20 -4.96 -1.61 -0.92
C LEU A 20 -4.21 -2.88 -1.34
N VAL A 21 -4.41 -3.35 -2.57
CA VAL A 21 -3.61 -4.45 -3.13
C VAL A 21 -2.49 -3.87 -4.01
N LEU A 22 -1.25 -4.20 -3.68
CA LEU A 22 -0.06 -3.87 -4.48
C LEU A 22 0.48 -5.11 -5.19
N ARG A 23 0.56 -5.03 -6.52
CA ARG A 23 1.24 -6.04 -7.33
C ARG A 23 2.75 -5.85 -7.21
N CYS A 24 3.45 -6.91 -6.86
CA CYS A 24 4.89 -6.94 -6.66
C CYS A 24 5.54 -7.88 -7.68
N ASP A 25 6.67 -7.47 -8.23
CA ASP A 25 7.54 -8.39 -8.98
C ASP A 25 8.20 -9.39 -8.01
N ASP A 26 8.61 -8.91 -6.83
CA ASP A 26 9.12 -9.71 -5.71
C ASP A 26 8.43 -9.28 -4.42
N VAL A 27 7.61 -10.18 -3.85
CA VAL A 27 6.85 -9.92 -2.62
C VAL A 27 7.76 -9.82 -1.39
N GLU A 28 8.82 -10.62 -1.30
CA GLU A 28 9.73 -10.60 -0.13
C GLU A 28 10.50 -9.27 -0.08
N THR A 29 11.00 -8.81 -1.23
CA THR A 29 11.72 -7.52 -1.32
C THR A 29 10.80 -6.36 -0.95
N THR A 30 9.58 -6.32 -1.48
CA THR A 30 8.60 -5.26 -1.14
C THR A 30 8.19 -5.33 0.33
N LEU A 31 7.96 -6.53 0.86
CA LEU A 31 7.61 -6.74 2.26
C LEU A 31 8.70 -6.19 3.18
N ALA A 32 9.96 -6.60 2.95
CA ALA A 32 11.10 -6.14 3.72
C ALA A 32 11.21 -4.60 3.73
N TRP A 33 10.96 -3.94 2.59
CA TRP A 33 10.96 -2.49 2.53
C TRP A 33 9.97 -1.86 3.53
N TYR A 34 8.70 -2.28 3.56
CA TYR A 34 7.71 -1.71 4.47
C TYR A 34 8.01 -2.03 5.95
N LEU A 35 8.55 -3.21 6.24
CA LEU A 35 8.88 -3.61 7.61
C LEU A 35 10.14 -2.88 8.11
N ASP A 36 11.21 -2.86 7.31
CA ASP A 36 12.53 -2.40 7.76
C ASP A 36 12.72 -0.89 7.56
N VAL A 37 12.07 -0.29 6.56
CA VAL A 37 12.15 1.16 6.31
C VAL A 37 11.14 1.91 7.15
N LEU A 38 9.88 1.47 7.15
CA LEU A 38 8.78 2.18 7.79
C LEU A 38 8.34 1.59 9.12
N GLY A 39 8.85 0.41 9.51
CA GLY A 39 8.50 -0.21 10.79
C GLY A 39 7.06 -0.70 10.87
N LEU A 40 6.38 -0.92 9.74
CA LEU A 40 5.00 -1.36 9.75
C LEU A 40 4.89 -2.83 10.21
N ALA A 41 3.74 -3.22 10.76
CA ALA A 41 3.58 -4.55 11.32
C ALA A 41 3.20 -5.59 10.25
N PRO A 42 3.81 -6.79 10.26
CA PRO A 42 3.46 -7.86 9.32
C PRO A 42 2.10 -8.48 9.66
N VAL A 43 1.41 -8.98 8.63
CA VAL A 43 0.15 -9.72 8.75
C VAL A 43 0.23 -10.99 7.90
N ARG A 44 0.03 -12.15 8.53
CA ARG A 44 0.01 -13.47 7.87
C ARG A 44 1.27 -13.85 7.08
N VAL A 45 2.41 -13.26 7.42
CA VAL A 45 3.67 -13.47 6.67
C VAL A 45 4.15 -14.92 6.78
N ASP A 46 4.11 -15.50 7.97
CA ASP A 46 4.59 -16.87 8.19
C ASP A 46 3.64 -17.89 7.54
N GLU A 47 2.32 -17.67 7.64
CA GLU A 47 1.31 -18.47 6.97
C GLU A 47 1.45 -18.39 5.45
N TRP A 48 1.75 -17.21 4.90
CA TRP A 48 2.01 -17.06 3.48
C TRP A 48 3.28 -17.82 3.05
N ARG A 49 4.39 -17.67 3.79
CA ARG A 49 5.63 -18.42 3.52
C ARG A 49 5.44 -19.93 3.63
N ALA A 50 4.52 -20.39 4.49
CA ALA A 50 4.13 -21.79 4.63
C ALA A 50 3.14 -22.27 3.54
N GLY A 51 2.60 -21.37 2.71
CA GLY A 51 1.60 -21.68 1.69
C GLY A 51 0.16 -21.81 2.23
N GLU A 52 -0.08 -21.38 3.46
CA GLU A 52 -1.38 -21.40 4.15
C GLU A 52 -2.18 -20.10 3.96
N ALA A 53 -1.52 -19.02 3.54
CA ALA A 53 -2.14 -17.79 3.10
C ALA A 53 -1.77 -17.49 1.64
N PRO A 54 -2.69 -16.90 0.84
CA PRO A 54 -2.43 -16.63 -0.58
C PRO A 54 -1.42 -15.49 -0.79
N PHE A 55 -1.29 -14.59 0.18
CA PHE A 55 -0.39 -13.44 0.17
C PHE A 55 -0.15 -12.97 1.62
N PRO A 56 0.97 -12.26 1.88
CA PRO A 56 1.17 -11.52 3.10
C PRO A 56 0.54 -10.13 2.98
N SER A 57 0.32 -9.49 4.13
CA SER A 57 -0.09 -8.09 4.19
C SER A 57 0.75 -7.31 5.19
N ILE A 58 0.64 -5.99 5.12
CA ILE A 58 1.27 -5.05 6.05
C ILE A 58 0.18 -4.20 6.69
N ARG A 59 0.27 -3.99 8.00
CA ARG A 59 -0.68 -3.18 8.77
C ARG A 59 -0.28 -1.72 8.76
N VAL A 60 -1.18 -0.84 8.30
CA VAL A 60 -1.01 0.62 8.36
C VAL A 60 -1.60 1.18 9.65
N ASP A 61 -2.84 0.80 9.96
CA ASP A 61 -3.55 1.17 11.20
C ASP A 61 -4.58 0.08 11.58
N GLU A 62 -5.39 0.30 12.61
CA GLU A 62 -6.37 -0.69 13.08
C GLU A 62 -7.28 -1.25 11.97
N GLY A 63 -7.71 -0.40 11.03
CA GLY A 63 -8.65 -0.75 9.96
C GLY A 63 -8.02 -0.96 8.59
N THR A 64 -6.76 -0.56 8.37
CA THR A 64 -6.14 -0.50 7.05
C THR A 64 -4.96 -1.46 6.91
N ILE A 65 -4.96 -2.28 5.86
CA ILE A 65 -3.82 -3.11 5.46
C ILE A 65 -3.39 -2.87 4.00
N ILE A 66 -2.18 -3.26 3.66
CA ILE A 66 -1.68 -3.35 2.27
C ILE A 66 -1.39 -4.81 1.96
N ASP A 67 -2.10 -5.38 1.01
CA ASP A 67 -1.89 -6.75 0.54
C ASP A 67 -0.82 -6.77 -0.56
N LEU A 68 0.17 -7.67 -0.44
CA LEU A 68 1.24 -7.80 -1.42
C LEU A 68 1.07 -9.05 -2.27
N VAL A 69 0.76 -8.89 -3.55
CA VAL A 69 0.50 -10.01 -4.46
C VAL A 69 1.60 -10.12 -5.50
N GLY A 70 2.17 -11.31 -5.67
CA GLY A 70 3.15 -11.59 -6.72
C GLY A 70 2.54 -11.58 -8.13
N GLY A 71 3.40 -11.52 -9.15
CA GLY A 71 3.00 -11.74 -10.53
C GLY A 71 2.42 -13.15 -10.76
N GLY A 72 1.29 -13.23 -11.48
CA GLY A 72 0.56 -14.48 -11.76
C GLY A 72 -0.65 -14.70 -10.83
N GLY A 73 -1.69 -15.40 -11.32
CA GLY A 73 -2.91 -15.70 -10.55
C GLY A 73 -4.08 -14.74 -10.80
N PHE A 74 -4.75 -14.29 -9.73
CA PHE A 74 -6.02 -13.52 -9.75
C PHE A 74 -5.90 -12.07 -10.24
N VAL A 75 -4.69 -11.62 -10.55
CA VAL A 75 -4.43 -10.22 -10.87
C VAL A 75 -4.38 -10.06 -12.39
N PRO A 76 -5.25 -9.24 -13.00
CA PRO A 76 -5.22 -8.99 -14.43
C PRO A 76 -3.84 -8.50 -14.87
N GLU A 77 -3.38 -8.97 -16.03
CA GLU A 77 -2.15 -8.46 -16.64
C GLU A 77 -2.35 -7.00 -17.11
N GLY A 78 -1.25 -6.24 -17.10
CA GLY A 78 -1.21 -4.87 -17.63
C GLY A 78 -0.86 -3.79 -16.60
N PRO A 79 -0.71 -2.54 -17.09
CA PRO A 79 -0.30 -1.42 -16.25
C PRO A 79 -1.35 -1.13 -15.18
N GLY A 80 -0.88 -0.88 -13.95
CA GLY A 80 -1.73 -0.38 -12.87
C GLY A 80 -2.26 1.03 -13.17
N ARG A 81 -3.29 1.45 -12.44
CA ARG A 81 -3.83 2.82 -12.49
C ARG A 81 -3.45 3.66 -11.26
N LEU A 82 -2.73 3.07 -10.31
CA LEU A 82 -2.25 3.76 -9.12
C LEU A 82 -1.06 4.62 -9.50
N ASP A 83 -1.14 5.91 -9.21
CA ASP A 83 -0.06 6.86 -9.43
C ASP A 83 0.89 6.89 -8.23
N HIS A 84 0.37 7.20 -7.04
CA HIS A 84 1.12 7.14 -5.77
C HIS A 84 0.22 6.72 -4.60
N LEU A 85 0.84 6.25 -3.52
CA LEU A 85 0.23 5.99 -2.22
C LEU A 85 0.87 6.92 -1.19
N CYS A 86 0.05 7.60 -0.39
CA CYS A 86 0.52 8.46 0.69
C CYS A 86 0.24 7.81 2.05
N LEU A 87 1.25 7.79 2.93
CA LEU A 87 1.14 7.31 4.30
C LEU A 87 1.42 8.46 5.26
N VAL A 88 0.67 8.51 6.35
CA VAL A 88 0.87 9.50 7.40
C VAL A 88 1.82 8.91 8.44
N LEU A 89 2.96 9.57 8.65
CA LEU A 89 3.90 9.19 9.70
C LEU A 89 3.49 9.75 11.05
N ALA A 90 3.89 9.06 12.12
CA ALA A 90 3.63 9.51 13.48
C ALA A 90 4.27 10.89 13.75
N PRO A 91 3.66 11.73 14.60
CA PRO A 91 4.28 12.99 15.01
C PRO A 91 5.69 12.78 15.56
N GLY A 92 6.65 13.61 15.12
CA GLY A 92 8.05 13.52 15.53
C GLY A 92 8.90 12.52 14.73
N THR A 93 8.33 11.85 13.72
CA THR A 93 9.14 11.08 12.75
C THR A 93 10.07 12.02 11.98
N ASP A 94 11.36 11.67 11.95
CA ASP A 94 12.40 12.45 11.26
C ASP A 94 12.40 12.13 9.77
N LEU A 95 11.70 12.97 8.99
CA LEU A 95 11.63 12.84 7.54
C LEU A 95 12.98 13.11 6.87
N ASP A 96 13.83 13.96 7.44
CA ASP A 96 15.16 14.25 6.90
C ASP A 96 16.06 13.02 7.04
N ALA A 97 16.00 12.33 8.18
CA ALA A 97 16.74 11.08 8.37
C ALA A 97 16.27 9.96 7.43
N ILE A 98 14.97 9.85 7.16
CA ILE A 98 14.45 8.91 6.17
C ILE A 98 14.96 9.29 4.77
N ALA A 99 14.87 10.56 4.39
CA ALA A 99 15.31 11.03 3.07
C ALA A 99 16.85 10.97 2.87
N ALA A 100 17.63 10.91 3.94
CA ALA A 100 19.08 10.80 3.89
C ALA A 100 19.59 9.35 3.73
N ARG A 101 18.70 8.35 3.76
CA ARG A 101 19.07 6.95 3.53
C ARG A 101 19.57 6.73 2.11
N ASP A 102 20.66 5.97 1.96
CA ASP A 102 21.28 5.65 0.68
C ASP A 102 20.60 4.50 -0.07
N ASP A 103 19.76 3.74 0.62
CA ASP A 103 18.97 2.64 0.06
C ASP A 103 17.57 3.06 -0.42
N LEU A 104 17.26 4.37 -0.40
CA LEU A 104 16.01 4.93 -0.90
C LEU A 104 16.25 5.83 -2.12
N ASP A 105 15.44 5.64 -3.16
CA ASP A 105 15.36 6.57 -4.28
C ASP A 105 14.37 7.70 -3.95
N VAL A 106 14.90 8.79 -3.38
CA VAL A 106 14.10 9.96 -3.01
C VAL A 106 13.86 10.82 -4.25
N LEU A 107 12.66 10.69 -4.82
CA LEU A 107 12.26 11.43 -6.02
C LEU A 107 12.04 12.94 -5.76
N GLU A 108 11.44 13.28 -4.61
CA GLU A 108 11.16 14.66 -4.19
C GLU A 108 11.06 14.76 -2.66
N GLY A 109 11.53 15.89 -2.11
CA GLY A 109 11.39 16.25 -0.69
C GLY A 109 12.63 16.01 0.19
N PRO A 110 12.53 16.19 1.52
CA PRO A 110 11.29 16.49 2.25
C PRO A 110 10.65 17.83 1.85
N VAL A 111 9.35 17.84 1.61
CA VAL A 111 8.55 19.05 1.31
C VAL A 111 7.70 19.41 2.52
N GLY A 112 7.73 20.68 2.91
CA GLY A 112 6.82 21.19 3.94
C GLY A 112 5.36 21.10 3.48
N ARG A 113 4.45 20.84 4.42
CA ARG A 113 3.01 20.96 4.19
C ARG A 113 2.56 22.41 4.09
#